data_AF-A3JSG0-F1
#
_entry.id   AF-A3JSG0-F1
#
_cell.length_a   1.000
_cell.length_b   1.000
_cell.length_c   1.000
_cell.angle_alpha   90.00
_cell.angle_beta   90.00
_cell.angle_gamma   90.00
#
_symmetry.space_group_name_H-M   'P 1'
#
loop_
_entity.id
_entity.type
_entity.pdbx_description
1 polymer ?
#
loop_
_entity_poly.entity_id
_entity_poly.type
_entity_poly.pdbx_seq_one_letter_code
_entity_poly.pdbx_strand_id
1 'polypeptide(L)'
;MASYTLEYVYDLDDFLTSGDNITPPNEQSARAAGDPPFTITLDASATSQEIAVDDSDNGVFNEIAAEGQTLEEPVTLSGVTYPIGSSILINYTLTTDDGFQLMSITIGTGNSANNTTTAVITSSYMVPGQTYVFTSESNIGNKSVDYSEFACFTKGTFIMTPTGNRLIEELRCGDLVNTLDSGRQPIRWIGDRQLPAVGKMAPIVFSKNAYGNGRELVVSPNHRMLFTGYKAELLFGQSEILVAAKHLVNGDTIFRKPGGYVHYFHMLFDNHEIVTANNALSESYFIGDNFNESTTKAQRDEILTIFPELRHQPKNYGSLARMEAKAFETLLLA
;
A
#
# COMPACT_ATOMS: atom_id res chain seq x y z
N MET A 1 -11.50 -1.55 -17.80
CA MET A 1 -11.00 -0.17 -17.86
C MET A 1 -10.74 0.23 -16.43
N ALA A 2 -9.46 0.23 -16.03
CA ALA A 2 -9.08 0.69 -14.71
C ALA A 2 -8.72 2.18 -14.86
N SER A 3 -9.75 3.02 -14.84
CA SER A 3 -9.59 4.45 -14.60
C SER A 3 -9.08 4.63 -13.19
N TYR A 4 -8.04 5.44 -13.01
CA TYR A 4 -7.42 5.72 -11.73
C TYR A 4 -7.23 7.22 -11.54
N THR A 5 -7.28 7.66 -10.29
CA THR A 5 -7.06 9.06 -9.93
C THR A 5 -5.80 9.15 -9.10
N LEU A 6 -4.84 9.93 -9.58
CA LEU A 6 -3.68 10.35 -8.81
C LEU A 6 -4.11 11.48 -7.90
N GLU A 7 -3.98 11.25 -6.60
CA GLU A 7 -4.21 12.27 -5.58
C GLU A 7 -2.85 12.85 -5.14
N TYR A 8 -2.84 14.09 -4.67
CA TYR A 8 -1.63 14.79 -4.20
C TYR A 8 -0.55 14.96 -5.27
N VAL A 9 -0.99 15.36 -6.46
CA VAL A 9 -0.11 15.86 -7.49
C VAL A 9 0.19 17.33 -7.21
N TYR A 10 1.47 17.68 -7.18
CA TYR A 10 1.95 19.04 -6.99
C TYR A 10 2.72 19.49 -8.22
N ASP A 11 2.49 20.73 -8.59
CA ASP A 11 3.23 21.45 -9.60
C ASP A 11 4.67 21.66 -9.15
N LEU A 12 5.63 21.78 -10.07
CA LEU A 12 6.96 22.24 -9.68
C LEU A 12 6.93 23.70 -9.17
N ASP A 13 6.00 24.51 -9.66
CA ASP A 13 5.78 25.88 -9.20
C ASP A 13 5.19 25.96 -7.78
N ASP A 14 4.70 24.85 -7.23
CA ASP A 14 4.22 24.75 -5.84
C ASP A 14 5.37 24.68 -4.82
N PHE A 15 6.63 24.57 -5.26
CA PHE A 15 7.79 24.41 -4.38
C PHE A 15 8.70 25.63 -4.36
N LEU A 16 9.39 25.83 -3.25
CA LEU A 16 10.42 26.87 -3.15
C LEU A 16 11.61 26.54 -4.05
N THR A 17 12.10 27.54 -4.79
CA THR A 17 13.14 27.41 -5.83
C THR A 17 14.53 27.90 -5.40
N SER A 18 14.74 28.28 -4.13
CA SER A 18 15.99 28.90 -3.69
C SER A 18 16.38 28.61 -2.24
N GLY A 19 17.69 28.69 -1.96
CA GLY A 19 18.29 28.41 -0.65
C GLY A 19 18.72 26.94 -0.52
N ASP A 20 18.74 26.44 0.73
CA ASP A 20 18.90 25.00 1.01
C ASP A 20 17.65 24.20 0.61
N ASN A 21 16.54 24.90 0.32
CA ASN A 21 15.29 24.34 -0.15
C ASN A 21 15.24 24.44 -1.67
N ILE A 22 15.06 23.31 -2.33
CA ILE A 22 15.01 23.27 -3.80
C ILE A 22 13.72 22.61 -4.27
N THR A 23 13.33 22.93 -5.50
CA THR A 23 12.29 22.19 -6.21
C THR A 23 12.72 20.73 -6.36
N PRO A 24 11.77 19.79 -6.45
CA PRO A 24 12.08 18.42 -6.82
C PRO A 24 13.01 18.36 -8.06
N PRO A 25 14.11 17.59 -8.02
CA PRO A 25 15.10 17.61 -9.09
C PRO A 25 14.60 16.96 -10.39
N ASN A 26 15.31 17.15 -11.50
CA ASN A 26 15.12 16.32 -12.68
C ASN A 26 15.72 14.93 -12.49
N GLU A 27 15.42 14.02 -13.40
CA GLU A 27 16.10 12.73 -13.47
C GLU A 27 17.51 12.90 -14.08
N GLN A 28 18.51 12.22 -13.52
CA GLN A 28 19.85 12.08 -14.06
C GLN A 28 20.29 10.62 -13.96
N SER A 29 20.43 9.95 -15.11
CA SER A 29 20.78 8.52 -15.19
C SER A 29 19.84 7.63 -14.38
N ALA A 30 18.54 7.86 -14.53
CA ALA A 30 17.47 7.14 -13.84
C ALA A 30 17.47 7.26 -12.31
N ARG A 31 17.99 8.38 -11.79
CA ARG A 31 17.97 8.74 -10.36
C ARG A 31 17.61 10.21 -10.22
N ALA A 32 17.25 10.65 -9.02
CA ALA A 32 17.16 12.07 -8.73
C ALA A 32 18.52 12.76 -8.98
N ALA A 33 18.54 13.88 -9.70
CA ALA A 33 19.77 14.63 -9.91
C ALA A 33 20.29 15.22 -8.59
N GLY A 34 21.52 14.86 -8.23
CA GLY A 34 22.15 15.19 -6.94
C GLY A 34 22.25 13.98 -6.00
N ASP A 35 22.65 14.24 -4.76
CA ASP A 35 22.79 13.21 -3.72
C ASP A 35 21.90 13.55 -2.51
N PRO A 36 21.26 12.55 -1.88
CA PRO A 36 20.56 12.77 -0.61
C PRO A 36 21.50 13.34 0.48
N PRO A 37 20.97 14.14 1.43
CA PRO A 37 19.55 14.44 1.60
C PRO A 37 19.05 15.54 0.66
N PHE A 38 17.85 15.34 0.10
CA PHE A 38 17.13 16.37 -0.64
C PHE A 38 16.20 17.14 0.29
N THR A 39 16.40 18.45 0.39
CA THR A 39 15.54 19.33 1.21
C THR A 39 14.57 20.07 0.30
N ILE A 40 13.29 19.75 0.42
CA ILE A 40 12.22 20.26 -0.45
C ILE A 40 11.18 20.93 0.43
N THR A 41 10.78 22.15 0.10
CA THR A 41 9.76 22.90 0.84
C THR A 41 8.59 23.22 -0.07
N LEU A 42 7.39 22.84 0.37
CA LEU A 42 6.16 23.22 -0.30
C LEU A 42 5.84 24.69 0.03
N ASP A 43 5.52 25.49 -0.98
CA ASP A 43 5.09 26.87 -0.79
C ASP A 43 3.82 26.92 0.08
N ALA A 44 3.67 27.98 0.88
CA ALA A 44 2.53 28.12 1.79
C ALA A 44 1.18 28.32 1.06
N SER A 45 1.21 28.70 -0.21
CA SER A 45 0.04 28.89 -1.07
C SER A 45 -0.29 27.68 -1.94
N ALA A 46 0.58 26.67 -1.97
CA ALA A 46 0.43 25.49 -2.81
C ALA A 46 -0.84 24.68 -2.49
N THR A 47 -1.43 24.11 -3.54
CA THR A 47 -2.56 23.19 -3.42
C THR A 47 -2.34 21.98 -4.31
N SER A 48 -2.60 20.79 -3.79
CA SER A 48 -2.58 19.57 -4.59
C SER A 48 -3.72 19.55 -5.60
N GLN A 49 -3.49 18.89 -6.74
CA GLN A 49 -4.50 18.54 -7.72
C GLN A 49 -4.69 17.03 -7.84
N GLU A 50 -5.82 16.66 -8.44
CA GLU A 50 -6.14 15.29 -8.83
C GLU A 50 -5.95 15.14 -10.34
N ILE A 51 -5.41 14.00 -10.78
CA ILE A 51 -5.23 13.69 -12.20
C ILE A 51 -5.87 12.33 -12.49
N ALA A 52 -6.84 12.30 -13.41
CA ALA A 52 -7.44 11.06 -13.90
C ALA A 52 -6.59 10.45 -15.02
N VAL A 53 -6.43 9.13 -14.99
CA VAL A 53 -5.51 8.43 -15.87
C VAL A 53 -5.98 7.00 -16.14
N ASP A 54 -5.60 6.47 -17.29
CA ASP A 54 -5.88 5.12 -17.76
C ASP A 54 -4.61 4.26 -17.60
N ASP A 55 -4.74 3.14 -16.89
CA ASP A 55 -3.73 2.08 -16.65
C ASP A 55 -4.44 0.74 -16.92
N SER A 56 -4.72 0.50 -18.19
CA SER A 56 -5.52 -0.64 -18.66
C SER A 56 -4.69 -1.83 -19.15
N ASP A 57 -3.36 -1.72 -19.16
CA ASP A 57 -2.49 -2.62 -19.91
C ASP A 57 -1.85 -3.75 -19.09
N ASN A 58 -1.47 -3.52 -17.83
CA ASN A 58 -0.90 -4.58 -17.00
C ASN A 58 -1.23 -4.49 -15.50
N GLY A 59 -1.74 -3.34 -15.04
CA GLY A 59 -2.16 -3.08 -13.68
C GLY A 59 -1.04 -3.26 -12.65
N VAL A 60 0.12 -2.70 -12.98
CA VAL A 60 1.18 -2.24 -12.09
C VAL A 60 1.34 -0.73 -12.36
N PHE A 61 1.29 0.09 -11.30
CA PHE A 61 1.52 1.53 -11.42
C PHE A 61 3.04 1.80 -11.44
N ASN A 62 3.73 1.56 -12.57
CA ASN A 62 5.13 1.97 -12.84
C ASN A 62 5.57 1.51 -14.25
N GLU A 63 5.10 2.17 -15.30
CA GLU A 63 5.59 1.86 -16.65
C GLU A 63 6.96 2.50 -16.91
N ILE A 64 7.97 1.65 -17.10
CA ILE A 64 9.29 2.07 -17.58
C ILE A 64 9.20 2.48 -19.06
N ALA A 65 8.14 2.05 -19.77
CA ALA A 65 7.84 2.35 -21.16
C ALA A 65 6.71 3.38 -21.28
N ALA A 66 6.70 4.17 -22.36
CA ALA A 66 5.70 5.21 -22.60
C ALA A 66 4.29 4.66 -22.97
N GLU A 67 4.08 3.36 -22.84
CA GLU A 67 2.88 2.66 -23.26
C GLU A 67 2.20 2.11 -22.01
N GLY A 68 0.88 2.32 -21.87
CA GLY A 68 0.08 1.75 -20.78
C GLY A 68 -0.52 2.76 -19.81
N GLN A 69 0.20 3.85 -19.54
CA GLN A 69 -0.16 4.83 -18.52
C GLN A 69 -0.42 6.21 -19.14
N THR A 70 -1.69 6.59 -19.37
CA THR A 70 -2.02 7.82 -20.12
C THR A 70 -3.15 8.64 -19.53
N LEU A 71 -3.04 9.98 -19.59
CA LEU A 71 -4.09 10.90 -19.09
C LEU A 71 -5.49 10.58 -19.65
N GLU A 72 -6.50 10.49 -18.79
CA GLU A 72 -7.91 10.32 -19.19
C GLU A 72 -8.58 11.64 -19.55
N GLU A 73 -8.04 12.74 -19.07
CA GLU A 73 -8.51 14.09 -19.39
C GLU A 73 -7.34 15.07 -19.52
N PRO A 74 -7.52 16.20 -20.21
CA PRO A 74 -6.47 17.21 -20.29
C PRO A 74 -6.13 17.78 -18.91
N VAL A 75 -4.84 17.91 -18.61
CA VAL A 75 -4.35 18.48 -17.34
C VAL A 75 -3.40 19.64 -17.60
N THR A 76 -3.50 20.68 -16.79
CA THR A 76 -2.59 21.84 -16.85
C THR A 76 -1.63 21.83 -15.66
N LEU A 77 -0.34 21.72 -15.94
CA LEU A 77 0.77 21.75 -14.97
C LEU A 77 1.77 22.84 -15.40
N SER A 78 2.13 23.71 -14.48
CA SER A 78 3.03 24.86 -14.63
C SER A 78 2.65 25.76 -15.81
N GLY A 79 1.34 25.92 -16.06
CA GLY A 79 0.81 26.66 -17.21
C GLY A 79 0.88 25.93 -18.55
N VAL A 80 1.34 24.67 -18.60
CA VAL A 80 1.37 23.81 -19.79
C VAL A 80 0.20 22.83 -19.74
N THR A 81 -0.62 22.80 -20.79
CA THR A 81 -1.72 21.85 -20.92
C THR A 81 -1.28 20.61 -21.68
N TYR A 82 -1.40 19.45 -21.03
CA TYR A 82 -1.18 18.13 -21.59
C TYR A 82 -2.51 17.53 -22.05
N PRO A 83 -2.64 17.08 -23.32
CA PRO A 83 -3.89 16.51 -23.81
C PRO A 83 -4.17 15.12 -23.24
N ILE A 84 -5.44 14.69 -23.32
CA ILE A 84 -5.85 13.30 -23.13
C ILE A 84 -4.97 12.35 -23.96
N GLY A 85 -4.62 11.20 -23.38
CA GLY A 85 -3.74 10.21 -23.99
C GLY A 85 -2.25 10.49 -23.84
N SER A 86 -1.85 11.59 -23.17
CA SER A 86 -0.43 11.84 -22.88
C SER A 86 0.11 10.80 -21.90
N SER A 87 1.23 10.18 -22.23
CA SER A 87 1.89 9.21 -21.34
C SER A 87 2.37 9.86 -20.04
N ILE A 88 2.25 9.14 -18.93
CA ILE A 88 2.83 9.49 -17.64
C ILE A 88 3.92 8.48 -17.33
N LEU A 89 5.11 8.98 -17.00
CA LEU A 89 6.25 8.18 -16.59
C LEU A 89 6.68 8.56 -15.19
N ILE A 90 7.09 7.58 -14.40
CA ILE A 90 7.64 7.81 -13.06
C ILE A 90 9.15 7.64 -13.13
N ASN A 91 9.89 8.69 -12.79
CA ASN A 91 11.32 8.75 -13.00
C ASN A 91 12.10 8.12 -11.84
N TYR A 92 11.78 8.56 -10.62
CA TYR A 92 12.43 8.12 -9.39
C TYR A 92 11.51 8.37 -8.20
N THR A 93 11.84 7.75 -7.07
CA THR A 93 11.19 8.01 -5.78
C THR A 93 12.21 8.56 -4.79
N LEU A 94 11.82 9.60 -4.05
CA LEU A 94 12.51 10.09 -2.86
C LEU A 94 11.77 9.58 -1.62
N THR A 95 12.50 9.23 -0.56
CA THR A 95 11.92 8.74 0.69
C THR A 95 12.59 9.39 1.90
N THR A 96 11.78 9.90 2.82
CA THR A 96 12.20 10.40 4.14
C THR A 96 12.47 9.26 5.11
N ASP A 97 13.09 9.54 6.27
CA ASP A 97 13.36 8.52 7.29
C ASP A 97 12.09 7.88 7.87
N ASP A 98 10.98 8.64 7.93
CA ASP A 98 9.66 8.17 8.39
C ASP A 98 8.82 7.51 7.27
N GLY A 99 9.36 7.38 6.06
CA GLY A 99 8.74 6.65 4.97
C GLY A 99 7.74 7.45 4.12
N PHE A 100 7.69 8.78 4.27
CA PHE A 100 7.00 9.67 3.35
C PHE A 100 7.71 9.66 1.98
N GLN A 101 6.93 9.48 0.91
CA GLN A 101 7.46 9.32 -0.44
C GLN A 101 7.02 10.44 -1.36
N LEU A 102 7.94 10.86 -2.22
CA LEU A 102 7.71 11.76 -3.33
C LEU A 102 8.19 11.08 -4.61
N MET A 103 7.31 10.95 -5.59
CA MET A 103 7.58 10.36 -6.89
C MET A 103 7.65 11.47 -7.93
N SER A 104 8.76 11.56 -8.66
CA SER A 104 8.88 12.46 -9.81
C SER A 104 8.17 11.84 -11.01
N ILE A 105 7.33 12.62 -11.68
CA ILE A 105 6.67 12.21 -12.92
C ILE A 105 7.02 13.10 -14.10
N THR A 106 7.00 12.52 -15.29
CA THR A 106 7.12 13.21 -16.57
C THR A 106 5.89 12.92 -17.42
N ILE A 107 5.28 13.96 -17.99
CA ILE A 107 4.10 13.82 -18.86
C ILE A 107 4.45 14.17 -20.31
N GLY A 108 3.98 13.37 -21.26
CA GLY A 108 3.99 13.69 -22.70
C GLY A 108 5.33 13.45 -23.42
N THR A 109 6.33 12.88 -22.76
CA THR A 109 7.60 12.44 -23.39
C THR A 109 7.89 10.98 -23.04
N GLY A 110 8.65 10.29 -23.90
CA GLY A 110 9.09 8.90 -23.65
C GLY A 110 10.34 8.83 -22.76
N ASN A 111 10.56 7.69 -22.11
CA ASN A 111 11.64 7.51 -21.15
C ASN A 111 13.03 7.62 -21.81
N SER A 112 13.85 8.55 -21.34
CA SER A 112 15.20 8.83 -21.84
C SER A 112 16.30 8.72 -20.76
N ALA A 113 15.96 8.26 -19.55
CA ALA A 113 16.80 8.20 -18.35
C ALA A 113 17.42 9.54 -17.90
N ASN A 114 17.04 10.65 -18.53
CA ASN A 114 17.33 12.03 -18.12
C ASN A 114 16.09 12.90 -18.35
N ASN A 115 14.94 12.40 -17.89
CA ASN A 115 13.64 13.03 -18.07
C ASN A 115 13.54 14.31 -17.23
N THR A 116 12.91 15.32 -17.80
CA THR A 116 12.53 16.54 -17.08
C THR A 116 11.31 16.23 -16.23
N THR A 117 11.42 16.44 -14.91
CA THR A 117 10.29 16.33 -13.99
C THR A 117 9.23 17.35 -14.43
N THR A 118 7.99 16.90 -14.61
CA THR A 118 6.84 17.73 -14.94
C THR A 118 6.05 18.10 -13.69
N ALA A 119 5.88 17.14 -12.79
CA ALA A 119 5.19 17.29 -11.52
C ALA A 119 5.69 16.22 -10.55
N VAL A 120 5.20 16.28 -9.31
CA VAL A 120 5.46 15.23 -8.32
C VAL A 120 4.16 14.71 -7.73
N ILE A 121 4.17 13.43 -7.38
CA ILE A 121 3.08 12.76 -6.66
C ILE A 121 3.63 12.39 -5.29
N THR A 122 2.85 12.58 -4.24
CA THR A 122 3.28 12.22 -2.89
C THR A 122 2.42 11.14 -2.26
N SER A 123 2.99 10.40 -1.31
CA SER A 123 2.28 9.30 -0.63
C SER A 123 1.19 9.79 0.33
N SER A 124 1.23 11.05 0.73
CA SER A 124 0.23 11.71 1.58
C SER A 124 0.28 13.23 1.38
N TYR A 125 -0.70 13.94 1.92
CA TYR A 125 -0.82 15.39 1.76
C TYR A 125 0.43 16.10 2.31
N MET A 126 1.08 16.89 1.47
CA MET A 126 2.13 17.80 1.92
C MET A 126 1.49 19.03 2.57
N VAL A 127 1.95 19.38 3.77
CA VAL A 127 1.48 20.56 4.50
C VAL A 127 2.10 21.81 3.86
N PRO A 128 1.30 22.79 3.41
CA PRO A 128 1.81 24.03 2.85
C PRO A 128 2.75 24.76 3.82
N GLY A 129 3.89 25.22 3.31
CA GLY A 129 4.94 25.87 4.10
C GLY A 129 5.86 24.92 4.88
N GLN A 130 5.64 23.60 4.81
CA GLN A 130 6.49 22.62 5.48
C GLN A 130 7.69 22.20 4.61
N THR A 131 8.84 22.04 5.27
CA THR A 131 10.07 21.47 4.70
C THR A 131 10.14 19.98 4.98
N TYR A 132 10.49 19.21 3.95
CA TYR A 132 10.69 17.76 3.98
C TYR A 132 12.13 17.44 3.62
N VAL A 133 12.74 16.52 4.36
CA VAL A 133 14.11 16.06 4.15
C VAL A 133 14.08 14.60 3.70
N PHE A 134 14.31 14.38 2.42
CA PHE A 134 14.34 13.04 1.83
C PHE A 134 15.77 12.49 1.91
N THR A 135 15.94 11.43 2.69
CA THR A 135 17.25 10.87 3.05
C THR A 135 17.69 9.75 2.13
N SER A 136 16.80 9.28 1.24
CA SER A 136 17.11 8.25 0.26
C SER A 136 16.39 8.47 -1.07
N GLU A 137 16.94 7.90 -2.12
CA GLU A 137 16.33 7.84 -3.45
C GLU A 137 16.31 6.39 -3.96
N SER A 138 15.42 6.11 -4.89
CA SER A 138 15.40 4.87 -5.63
C SER A 138 14.96 5.07 -7.07
N ASN A 139 15.68 4.41 -7.98
CA ASN A 139 15.27 4.19 -9.36
C ASN A 139 14.12 3.16 -9.41
N ILE A 140 13.10 3.45 -10.22
CA ILE A 140 11.96 2.55 -10.45
C ILE A 140 12.30 1.44 -11.48
N GLY A 141 13.28 1.70 -12.36
CA GLY A 141 13.70 0.90 -13.51
C GLY A 141 14.41 -0.43 -13.26
N ASN A 142 14.37 -1.01 -12.06
CA ASN A 142 14.73 -2.45 -11.91
C ASN A 142 14.24 -3.13 -10.63
N LYS A 143 13.31 -2.52 -9.89
CA LYS A 143 12.67 -3.15 -8.74
C LYS A 143 11.21 -2.80 -8.78
N SER A 144 10.42 -3.73 -9.32
CA SER A 144 8.98 -3.75 -9.13
C SER A 144 8.70 -3.57 -7.64
N VAL A 145 8.17 -2.40 -7.25
CA VAL A 145 7.55 -2.28 -5.95
C VAL A 145 6.18 -2.91 -6.12
N ASP A 146 6.08 -4.19 -5.80
CA ASP A 146 4.81 -4.89 -5.77
C ASP A 146 3.98 -4.24 -4.65
N TYR A 147 3.05 -3.35 -5.02
CA TYR A 147 2.26 -2.59 -4.05
C TYR A 147 1.38 -3.49 -3.16
N SER A 148 1.30 -4.80 -3.43
CA SER A 148 0.20 -5.63 -2.97
C SER A 148 0.49 -6.66 -1.88
N GLU A 149 1.71 -6.83 -1.35
CA GLU A 149 1.95 -8.02 -0.51
C GLU A 149 1.43 -7.99 0.93
N PHE A 150 0.84 -6.91 1.42
CA PHE A 150 0.43 -6.87 2.84
C PHE A 150 -1.05 -7.08 3.06
N ALA A 151 -1.34 -8.07 3.90
CA ALA A 151 -2.58 -8.16 4.63
C ALA A 151 -2.66 -7.02 5.65
N CYS A 152 -3.52 -6.04 5.39
CA CYS A 152 -3.73 -4.89 6.27
C CYS A 152 -5.16 -4.82 6.76
N PHE A 153 -5.34 -4.46 8.03
CA PHE A 153 -6.60 -3.92 8.53
C PHE A 153 -6.61 -2.40 8.35
N THR A 154 -7.78 -1.76 8.36
CA THR A 154 -7.86 -0.30 8.39
C THR A 154 -8.11 0.25 9.78
N LYS A 155 -7.78 1.53 9.98
CA LYS A 155 -8.19 2.32 11.14
C LYS A 155 -9.67 2.10 11.48
N GLY A 156 -9.99 2.04 12.76
CA GLY A 156 -11.36 1.82 13.23
C GLY A 156 -11.76 0.35 13.32
N THR A 157 -10.91 -0.59 12.88
CA THR A 157 -11.15 -2.03 13.01
C THR A 157 -11.03 -2.45 14.47
N PHE A 158 -12.07 -3.12 15.00
CA PHE A 158 -12.00 -3.73 16.33
C PHE A 158 -11.32 -5.09 16.24
N ILE A 159 -10.34 -5.31 17.11
CA ILE A 159 -9.67 -6.59 17.30
C ILE A 159 -10.11 -7.16 18.66
N MET A 160 -10.46 -8.44 18.67
CA MET A 160 -10.85 -9.14 19.89
C MET A 160 -9.63 -9.35 20.79
N THR A 161 -9.68 -8.76 21.98
CA THR A 161 -8.66 -8.94 23.03
C THR A 161 -9.25 -9.65 24.25
N PRO A 162 -8.42 -10.15 25.19
CA PRO A 162 -8.91 -10.79 26.41
C PRO A 162 -9.86 -9.93 27.26
N THR A 163 -9.75 -8.59 27.13
CA THR A 163 -10.57 -7.61 27.88
C THR A 163 -11.72 -7.05 27.05
N GLY A 164 -11.98 -7.61 25.86
CA GLY A 164 -13.01 -7.14 24.93
C GLY A 164 -12.40 -6.57 23.64
N ASN A 165 -13.25 -5.97 22.81
CA ASN A 165 -12.82 -5.40 21.54
C ASN A 165 -12.05 -4.09 21.74
N ARG A 166 -10.86 -3.97 21.14
CA ARG A 166 -10.05 -2.74 21.11
C ARG A 166 -9.82 -2.28 19.68
N LEU A 167 -9.70 -0.98 19.46
CA LEU A 167 -9.39 -0.44 18.13
C LEU A 167 -7.95 -0.81 17.76
N ILE A 168 -7.73 -1.14 16.48
CA ILE A 168 -6.40 -1.53 16.01
C ILE A 168 -5.37 -0.42 16.19
N GLU A 169 -5.77 0.84 15.99
CA GLU A 169 -4.90 2.01 16.21
C GLU A 169 -4.52 2.25 17.68
N GLU A 170 -5.19 1.58 18.62
CA GLU A 170 -4.91 1.65 20.06
C GLU A 170 -4.04 0.49 20.55
N LEU A 171 -3.80 -0.53 19.73
CA LEU A 171 -2.97 -1.67 20.09
C LEU A 171 -1.49 -1.31 20.02
N ARG A 172 -0.69 -1.91 20.90
CA ARG A 172 0.76 -1.71 20.98
C ARG A 172 1.47 -3.06 21.11
N CYS A 173 2.77 -3.08 20.79
CA CYS A 173 3.60 -4.25 21.05
C CYS A 173 3.47 -4.70 22.51
N GLY A 174 3.28 -6.00 22.74
CA GLY A 174 3.03 -6.61 24.03
C GLY A 174 1.55 -6.74 24.42
N ASP A 175 0.63 -6.03 23.76
CA ASP A 175 -0.80 -6.23 23.97
C ASP A 175 -1.22 -7.65 23.57
N LEU A 176 -2.09 -8.27 24.38
CA LEU A 176 -2.61 -9.62 24.11
C LEU A 176 -3.82 -9.56 23.18
N VAL A 177 -3.81 -10.38 22.14
CA VAL A 177 -4.92 -10.59 21.20
C VAL A 177 -5.41 -12.03 21.33
N ASN A 178 -6.72 -12.24 21.24
CA ASN A 178 -7.28 -13.59 21.18
C ASN A 178 -7.06 -14.14 19.75
N THR A 179 -6.36 -15.25 19.67
CA THR A 179 -6.12 -16.01 18.43
C THR A 179 -6.96 -17.28 18.44
N LEU A 180 -7.25 -17.83 17.26
CA LEU A 180 -8.08 -19.02 17.11
C LEU A 180 -7.40 -20.28 17.68
N ASP A 181 -6.12 -20.49 17.36
CA ASP A 181 -5.41 -21.73 17.63
C ASP A 181 -4.51 -21.65 18.87
N SER A 182 -3.78 -20.55 19.02
CA SER A 182 -2.73 -20.39 20.03
C SER A 182 -3.22 -19.72 21.32
N GLY A 183 -4.53 -19.47 21.46
CA GLY A 183 -5.09 -18.75 22.61
C GLY A 183 -4.70 -17.27 22.63
N ARG A 184 -4.23 -16.74 23.76
CA ARG A 184 -3.89 -15.31 23.88
C ARG A 184 -2.44 -15.09 23.50
N GLN A 185 -2.19 -14.36 22.41
CA GLN A 185 -0.85 -14.12 21.90
C GLN A 185 -0.48 -12.63 22.02
N PRO A 186 0.76 -12.31 22.44
CA PRO A 186 1.24 -10.94 22.49
C PRO A 186 1.61 -10.46 21.08
N ILE A 187 1.17 -9.25 20.72
CA ILE A 187 1.62 -8.58 19.51
C ILE A 187 3.13 -8.35 19.63
N ARG A 188 3.91 -8.87 18.69
CA ARG A 188 5.36 -8.68 18.65
C ARG A 188 5.75 -7.40 17.94
N TRP A 189 4.99 -7.04 16.93
CA TRP A 189 5.15 -5.80 16.20
C TRP A 189 3.80 -5.32 15.67
N ILE A 190 3.58 -4.01 15.73
CA ILE A 190 2.46 -3.36 15.07
C ILE A 190 2.99 -2.18 14.27
N GLY A 191 2.72 -2.18 12.97
CA GLY A 191 3.08 -1.10 12.08
C GLY A 191 1.86 -0.56 11.36
N ASP A 192 1.93 0.69 10.97
CA ASP A 192 0.86 1.35 10.24
C ASP A 192 1.41 2.15 9.05
N ARG A 193 0.54 2.38 8.06
CA ARG A 193 0.87 3.16 6.87
C ARG A 193 -0.40 3.74 6.27
N GLN A 194 -0.37 5.00 5.88
CA GLN A 194 -1.45 5.60 5.10
C GLN A 194 -1.16 5.45 3.61
N LEU A 195 -2.13 4.94 2.85
CA LEU A 195 -2.01 4.72 1.40
C LEU A 195 -3.26 5.23 0.67
N PRO A 196 -3.12 5.73 -0.58
CA PRO A 196 -4.26 6.10 -1.40
C PRO A 196 -5.08 4.87 -1.83
N ALA A 197 -6.40 5.01 -1.88
CA ALA A 197 -7.35 3.95 -2.20
C ALA A 197 -7.67 3.90 -3.70
N VAL A 198 -6.73 3.43 -4.53
CA VAL A 198 -6.85 3.57 -6.00
C VAL A 198 -6.79 2.22 -6.71
N GLY A 199 -7.61 2.01 -7.76
CA GLY A 199 -7.49 0.85 -8.66
C GLY A 199 -7.50 -0.51 -7.97
N LYS A 200 -6.49 -1.36 -8.22
CA LYS A 200 -6.33 -2.66 -7.56
C LYS A 200 -5.97 -2.55 -6.06
N MET A 201 -5.57 -1.36 -5.60
CA MET A 201 -5.17 -1.04 -4.22
C MET A 201 -6.30 -0.49 -3.35
N ALA A 202 -7.42 -0.13 -3.97
CA ALA A 202 -8.61 0.29 -3.26
C ALA A 202 -9.08 -0.83 -2.30
N PRO A 203 -9.35 -0.51 -1.03
CA PRO A 203 -9.70 -1.49 -0.03
C PRO A 203 -10.96 -2.26 -0.40
N ILE A 204 -11.07 -3.45 0.17
CA ILE A 204 -12.28 -4.27 0.10
C ILE A 204 -13.10 -4.02 1.35
N VAL A 205 -14.35 -3.62 1.13
CA VAL A 205 -15.34 -3.38 2.15
C VAL A 205 -16.22 -4.61 2.26
N PHE A 206 -16.25 -5.19 3.45
CA PHE A 206 -17.24 -6.16 3.87
C PHE A 206 -18.33 -5.41 4.63
N SER A 207 -19.50 -5.25 4.02
CA SER A 207 -20.66 -4.66 4.68
C SER A 207 -21.01 -5.43 5.94
N LYS A 208 -21.69 -4.80 6.90
CA LYS A 208 -22.14 -5.48 8.12
C LYS A 208 -22.88 -6.78 7.79
N ASN A 209 -22.50 -7.86 8.46
CA ASN A 209 -23.01 -9.23 8.30
C ASN A 209 -22.73 -9.90 6.94
N ALA A 210 -21.88 -9.33 6.08
CA ALA A 210 -21.56 -9.91 4.77
C ALA A 210 -20.75 -11.21 4.87
N TYR A 211 -19.90 -11.33 5.90
CA TYR A 211 -18.95 -12.43 6.07
C TYR A 211 -18.83 -12.86 7.54
N GLY A 212 -19.93 -12.78 8.29
CA GLY A 212 -19.95 -13.03 9.74
C GLY A 212 -19.44 -11.86 10.60
N ASN A 213 -18.93 -10.80 9.97
CA ASN A 213 -18.57 -9.55 10.63
C ASN A 213 -19.80 -8.84 11.22
N GLY A 214 -19.73 -8.42 12.49
CA GLY A 214 -20.82 -7.74 13.20
C GLY A 214 -20.97 -6.26 12.84
N ARG A 215 -20.01 -5.71 12.10
CA ARG A 215 -19.96 -4.33 11.58
C ARG A 215 -19.12 -4.28 10.32
N GLU A 216 -19.20 -3.17 9.59
CA GLU A 216 -18.37 -2.94 8.40
C GLU A 216 -16.90 -3.23 8.71
N LEU A 217 -16.26 -4.06 7.89
CA LEU A 217 -14.85 -4.39 7.97
C LEU A 217 -14.20 -3.99 6.65
N VAL A 218 -13.16 -3.18 6.73
CA VAL A 218 -12.42 -2.70 5.57
C VAL A 218 -11.00 -3.23 5.70
N VAL A 219 -10.49 -3.86 4.64
CA VAL A 219 -9.18 -4.51 4.61
C VAL A 219 -8.50 -4.29 3.26
N SER A 220 -7.19 -4.52 3.22
CA SER A 220 -6.46 -4.51 1.95
C SER A 220 -6.93 -5.64 1.01
N PRO A 221 -6.78 -5.48 -0.31
CA PRO A 221 -7.22 -6.48 -1.30
C PRO A 221 -6.67 -7.90 -1.10
N ASN A 222 -5.43 -8.03 -0.63
CA ASN A 222 -4.78 -9.31 -0.40
C ASN A 222 -4.92 -9.83 1.04
N HIS A 223 -5.62 -9.11 1.92
CA HIS A 223 -5.90 -9.58 3.27
C HIS A 223 -6.73 -10.87 3.21
N ARG A 224 -6.23 -11.95 3.81
CA ARG A 224 -6.89 -13.25 3.77
C ARG A 224 -7.90 -13.39 4.90
N MET A 225 -9.13 -13.68 4.49
CA MET A 225 -10.24 -13.99 5.37
C MET A 225 -10.32 -15.51 5.56
N LEU A 226 -10.67 -15.95 6.78
CA LEU A 226 -10.89 -17.37 7.03
C LEU A 226 -12.23 -17.79 6.41
N PHE A 227 -12.16 -18.68 5.43
CA PHE A 227 -13.31 -19.31 4.81
C PHE A 227 -13.50 -20.72 5.39
N THR A 228 -14.73 -21.02 5.82
CA THR A 228 -15.08 -22.31 6.44
C THR A 228 -16.35 -22.89 5.79
N GLY A 229 -16.54 -24.20 5.93
CA GLY A 229 -17.75 -24.91 5.50
C GLY A 229 -17.51 -25.94 4.39
N TYR A 230 -18.59 -26.61 3.97
CA TYR A 230 -18.51 -27.81 3.11
C TYR A 230 -17.79 -27.57 1.77
N LYS A 231 -17.84 -26.35 1.21
CA LYS A 231 -17.14 -26.01 -0.04
C LYS A 231 -15.61 -26.06 0.15
N ALA A 232 -15.10 -25.68 1.33
CA ALA A 232 -13.68 -25.78 1.64
C ALA A 232 -13.23 -27.26 1.62
N GLU A 233 -14.00 -28.13 2.27
CA GLU A 233 -13.69 -29.57 2.32
C GLU A 233 -13.78 -30.22 0.95
N LEU A 234 -14.83 -29.92 0.19
CA LEU A 234 -15.10 -30.52 -1.11
C LEU A 234 -14.04 -30.14 -2.16
N LEU A 235 -13.59 -28.89 -2.16
CA LEU A 235 -12.71 -28.34 -3.19
C LEU A 235 -11.23 -28.42 -2.82
N PHE A 236 -10.90 -28.34 -1.52
CA PHE A 236 -9.52 -28.22 -1.04
C PHE A 236 -9.10 -29.33 -0.08
N GLY A 237 -10.04 -30.18 0.35
CA GLY A 237 -9.77 -31.23 1.34
C GLY A 237 -9.47 -30.69 2.74
N GLN A 238 -9.82 -29.43 3.02
CA GLN A 238 -9.58 -28.76 4.30
C GLN A 238 -10.88 -28.14 4.82
N SER A 239 -11.15 -28.22 6.12
CA SER A 239 -12.35 -27.61 6.73
C SER A 239 -12.30 -26.08 6.79
N GLU A 240 -11.08 -25.53 6.76
CA GLU A 240 -10.80 -24.10 6.86
C GLU A 240 -9.66 -23.72 5.90
N ILE A 241 -9.86 -22.66 5.13
CA ILE A 241 -8.87 -22.12 4.19
C ILE A 241 -8.81 -20.60 4.31
N LEU A 242 -7.72 -20.01 3.85
CA LEU A 242 -7.54 -18.58 3.72
C LEU A 242 -7.84 -18.12 2.30
N VAL A 243 -8.66 -17.09 2.16
CA VAL A 243 -9.06 -16.52 0.87
C VAL A 243 -8.83 -15.02 0.88
N ALA A 244 -8.04 -14.50 -0.07
CA ALA A 244 -7.81 -13.07 -0.20
C ALA A 244 -9.13 -12.30 -0.43
N ALA A 245 -9.30 -11.16 0.24
CA ALA A 245 -10.52 -10.35 0.22
C ALA A 245 -10.98 -9.98 -1.19
N LYS A 246 -10.05 -9.67 -2.11
CA LYS A 246 -10.35 -9.35 -3.51
C LYS A 246 -11.07 -10.48 -4.26
N HIS A 247 -10.88 -11.73 -3.84
CA HIS A 247 -11.53 -12.91 -4.44
C HIS A 247 -12.93 -13.16 -3.87
N LEU A 248 -13.29 -12.50 -2.78
CA LEU A 248 -14.62 -12.58 -2.16
C LEU A 248 -15.57 -11.46 -2.62
N VAL A 249 -15.09 -10.55 -3.48
CA VAL A 249 -15.89 -9.45 -4.02
C VAL A 249 -17.06 -9.99 -4.83
N ASN A 250 -18.27 -9.62 -4.42
CA ASN A 250 -19.52 -9.99 -5.08
C ASN A 250 -20.25 -8.79 -5.70
N GLY A 251 -19.75 -7.57 -5.48
CA GLY A 251 -20.29 -6.33 -6.05
C GLY A 251 -21.51 -5.77 -5.32
N ASP A 252 -21.95 -6.40 -4.23
CA ASP A 252 -23.09 -5.95 -3.41
C ASP A 252 -22.68 -5.81 -1.94
N THR A 253 -22.61 -6.91 -1.19
CA THR A 253 -22.27 -6.88 0.23
C THR A 253 -20.76 -6.84 0.48
N ILE A 254 -19.96 -7.30 -0.49
CA ILE A 254 -18.49 -7.27 -0.47
C ILE A 254 -18.04 -6.60 -1.75
N PHE A 255 -17.47 -5.39 -1.64
CA PHE A 255 -17.14 -4.55 -2.79
C PHE A 255 -15.86 -3.76 -2.55
N ARG A 256 -15.26 -3.32 -3.66
CA ARG A 256 -14.07 -2.47 -3.64
C ARG A 256 -14.50 -1.00 -3.50
N LYS A 257 -13.82 -0.25 -2.61
CA LYS A 257 -14.12 1.16 -2.36
C LYS A 257 -12.94 2.06 -2.75
N PRO A 258 -12.93 2.60 -3.98
CA PRO A 258 -11.91 3.56 -4.40
C PRO A 258 -12.14 4.96 -3.80
N GLY A 259 -11.10 5.78 -3.81
CA GLY A 259 -11.10 7.21 -3.46
C GLY A 259 -10.59 7.52 -2.05
N GLY A 260 -9.80 8.60 -1.94
CA GLY A 260 -9.24 9.10 -0.69
C GLY A 260 -8.11 8.22 -0.13
N TYR A 261 -7.83 8.41 1.16
CA TYR A 261 -6.75 7.71 1.86
C TYR A 261 -7.25 6.72 2.89
N VAL A 262 -6.53 5.62 2.99
CA VAL A 262 -6.79 4.54 3.94
C VAL A 262 -5.58 4.35 4.84
N HIS A 263 -5.81 4.41 6.14
CA HIS A 263 -4.79 4.16 7.14
C HIS A 263 -4.81 2.69 7.52
N TYR A 264 -3.77 1.98 7.09
CA TYR A 264 -3.58 0.55 7.23
C TYR A 264 -2.73 0.19 8.45
N PHE A 265 -3.01 -0.96 9.06
CA PHE A 265 -2.33 -1.49 10.23
C PHE A 265 -2.02 -2.98 10.08
N HIS A 266 -0.88 -3.40 10.62
CA HIS A 266 -0.37 -4.76 10.63
C HIS A 266 -0.11 -5.23 12.04
N MET A 267 -0.51 -6.46 12.37
CA MET A 267 -0.15 -7.09 13.65
C MET A 267 0.65 -8.35 13.37
N LEU A 268 1.86 -8.41 13.89
CA LEU A 268 2.76 -9.55 13.80
C LEU A 268 2.84 -10.27 15.14
N PHE A 269 2.85 -11.59 15.12
CA PHE A 269 2.97 -12.46 16.30
C PHE A 269 4.20 -13.36 16.17
N ASP A 270 4.38 -14.31 17.09
CA ASP A 270 5.47 -15.30 16.97
C ASP A 270 5.22 -16.29 15.81
N ASN A 271 3.95 -16.56 15.53
CA ASN A 271 3.50 -17.38 14.40
C ASN A 271 2.48 -16.60 13.59
N HIS A 272 2.14 -17.11 12.41
CA HIS A 272 0.95 -16.65 11.72
C HIS A 272 -0.29 -17.05 12.50
N GLU A 273 -1.13 -16.09 12.86
CA GLU A 273 -2.30 -16.31 13.70
C GLU A 273 -3.58 -15.97 12.95
N ILE A 274 -4.68 -16.63 13.31
CA ILE A 274 -6.03 -16.20 12.94
C ILE A 274 -6.59 -15.37 14.09
N VAL A 275 -7.01 -14.15 13.79
CA VAL A 275 -7.57 -13.19 14.74
C VAL A 275 -9.02 -12.89 14.41
N THR A 276 -9.74 -12.35 15.39
CA THR A 276 -11.13 -11.90 15.20
C THR A 276 -11.17 -10.38 15.05
N ALA A 277 -11.44 -9.92 13.83
CA ALA A 277 -11.55 -8.52 13.44
C ALA A 277 -13.00 -8.15 13.10
N ASN A 278 -13.59 -7.19 13.82
CA ASN A 278 -15.01 -6.82 13.68
C ASN A 278 -15.96 -8.04 13.72
N ASN A 279 -15.61 -9.07 14.50
CA ASN A 279 -16.26 -10.39 14.60
C ASN A 279 -16.06 -11.36 13.41
N ALA A 280 -15.36 -10.99 12.35
CA ALA A 280 -14.94 -11.93 11.32
C ALA A 280 -13.55 -12.50 11.63
N LEU A 281 -13.33 -13.77 11.26
CA LEU A 281 -12.02 -14.42 11.37
C LEU A 281 -11.17 -14.08 10.15
N SER A 282 -9.97 -13.59 10.40
CA SER A 282 -9.01 -13.19 9.36
C SER A 282 -7.59 -13.38 9.87
N GLU A 283 -6.63 -13.23 8.97
CA GLU A 283 -5.23 -13.42 9.33
C GLU A 283 -4.61 -12.27 10.13
N SER A 284 -3.54 -12.59 10.87
CA SER A 284 -2.51 -11.64 11.26
C SER A 284 -1.56 -11.35 10.09
N TYR A 285 -0.61 -10.45 10.28
CA TYR A 285 0.43 -10.24 9.28
C TYR A 285 1.29 -11.52 9.11
N PHE A 286 1.56 -11.88 7.86
CA PHE A 286 2.41 -13.00 7.48
C PHE A 286 3.67 -12.49 6.82
N ILE A 287 4.83 -12.85 7.36
CA ILE A 287 6.11 -12.62 6.70
C ILE A 287 6.36 -13.83 5.77
N GLY A 288 6.05 -13.67 4.49
CA GLY A 288 6.40 -14.64 3.45
C GLY A 288 7.84 -14.47 2.95
N ASP A 289 8.25 -15.29 1.97
CA ASP A 289 9.59 -15.30 1.37
C ASP A 289 10.05 -13.94 0.80
N ASN A 290 9.12 -13.00 0.57
CA ASN A 290 9.34 -11.68 -0.02
C ASN A 290 9.52 -10.53 1.01
N PHE A 291 9.83 -10.86 2.27
CA PHE A 291 10.06 -9.92 3.38
C PHE A 291 10.91 -8.67 3.05
N ASN A 292 11.88 -8.82 2.14
CA ASN A 292 12.80 -7.75 1.75
C ASN A 292 12.17 -6.69 0.84
N GLU A 293 11.20 -7.04 0.02
CA GLU A 293 10.67 -6.15 -1.02
C GLU A 293 9.54 -5.26 -0.51
N SER A 294 9.00 -5.63 0.65
CA SER A 294 7.70 -5.19 1.08
C SER A 294 7.78 -4.21 2.31
N THR A 295 8.76 -4.36 3.20
CA THR A 295 8.89 -3.47 4.38
C THR A 295 9.73 -2.21 4.12
N THR A 296 9.37 -1.05 4.71
CA THR A 296 10.26 0.13 4.68
C THR A 296 11.57 -0.19 5.41
N LYS A 297 12.66 0.56 5.14
CA LYS A 297 13.94 0.32 5.82
C LYS A 297 13.82 0.43 7.34
N ALA A 298 13.07 1.41 7.85
CA ALA A 298 12.84 1.59 9.29
C ALA A 298 12.04 0.42 9.89
N GLN A 299 10.94 0.01 9.24
CA GLN A 299 10.14 -1.14 9.68
C GLN A 299 10.93 -2.45 9.60
N ARG A 300 11.75 -2.61 8.56
CA ARG A 300 12.64 -3.76 8.39
C ARG A 300 13.69 -3.78 9.49
N ASP A 301 14.35 -2.67 9.76
CA ASP A 301 15.39 -2.58 10.80
C ASP A 301 14.80 -2.84 12.19
N GLU A 302 13.57 -2.39 12.44
CA GLU A 302 12.81 -2.68 13.67
C GLU A 302 12.43 -4.17 13.75
N ILE A 303 11.79 -4.72 12.72
CA ILE A 303 11.42 -6.15 12.67
C ILE A 303 12.67 -7.03 12.79
N LEU A 304 13.77 -6.70 12.12
CA LEU A 304 15.06 -7.42 12.21
C LEU A 304 15.79 -7.19 13.53
N THR A 305 15.39 -6.19 14.33
CA THR A 305 15.89 -6.01 15.70
C THR A 305 15.14 -6.92 16.66
N ILE A 306 13.84 -7.11 16.44
CA ILE A 306 12.98 -7.99 17.25
C ILE A 306 13.19 -9.46 16.88
N PHE A 307 13.37 -9.76 15.60
CA PHE A 307 13.57 -11.09 15.01
C PHE A 307 14.90 -11.15 14.23
N PRO A 308 16.05 -11.11 14.92
CA PRO A 308 17.36 -11.11 14.27
C PRO A 308 17.63 -12.33 13.39
N GLU A 309 16.94 -13.46 13.62
CA GLU A 309 16.96 -14.67 12.79
C GLU A 309 16.50 -14.43 11.35
N LEU A 310 15.62 -13.44 11.11
CA LEU A 310 15.17 -13.07 9.77
C LEU A 310 16.30 -12.46 8.91
N ARG A 311 17.43 -12.05 9.52
CA ARG A 311 18.61 -11.50 8.79
C ARG A 311 19.37 -12.53 7.96
N HIS A 312 19.30 -13.81 8.33
CA HIS A 312 20.19 -14.83 7.79
C HIS A 312 19.47 -16.00 7.11
N GLN A 313 18.16 -16.14 7.31
CA GLN A 313 17.29 -17.09 6.60
C GLN A 313 15.85 -16.55 6.56
N PRO A 314 15.34 -16.02 5.43
CA PRO A 314 13.92 -15.62 5.32
C PRO A 314 12.93 -16.79 5.46
N LYS A 315 13.39 -18.03 5.70
CA LYS A 315 12.58 -19.24 5.78
C LYS A 315 12.06 -19.64 7.17
N ASN A 316 12.17 -18.80 8.20
CA ASN A 316 11.72 -19.17 9.55
C ASN A 316 10.75 -18.18 10.22
N TYR A 317 9.98 -17.39 9.45
CA TYR A 317 8.62 -17.09 9.91
C TYR A 317 7.78 -18.33 9.54
N GLY A 318 7.01 -18.88 10.47
CA GLY A 318 6.39 -20.22 10.32
C GLY A 318 5.51 -20.41 9.07
N SER A 319 4.83 -21.54 8.95
CA SER A 319 3.84 -21.72 7.88
C SER A 319 2.62 -20.82 8.12
N LEU A 320 1.86 -20.53 7.06
CA LEU A 320 0.52 -19.98 7.21
C LEU A 320 -0.30 -20.84 8.18
N ALA A 321 -1.12 -20.17 8.99
CA ALA A 321 -2.03 -20.82 9.93
C ALA A 321 -2.98 -21.81 9.23
N ARG A 322 -3.34 -21.52 7.98
CA ARG A 322 -4.16 -22.39 7.11
C ARG A 322 -3.67 -22.33 5.68
N MET A 323 -4.11 -23.30 4.87
CA MET A 323 -3.88 -23.30 3.42
C MET A 323 -4.50 -22.06 2.78
N GLU A 324 -3.77 -21.40 1.89
CA GLU A 324 -4.29 -20.33 1.05
C GLU A 324 -4.86 -20.89 -0.26
N ALA A 325 -6.06 -20.44 -0.62
CA ALA A 325 -6.68 -20.73 -1.91
C ALA A 325 -6.15 -19.79 -3.00
N LYS A 326 -5.86 -20.34 -4.18
CA LYS A 326 -5.42 -19.55 -5.34
C LYS A 326 -6.61 -18.88 -6.03
N ALA A 327 -6.34 -17.78 -6.73
CA ALA A 327 -7.35 -17.00 -7.45
C ALA A 327 -8.29 -17.86 -8.32
N PHE A 328 -7.78 -18.80 -9.12
CA PHE A 328 -8.62 -19.63 -9.98
C PHE A 328 -9.47 -20.65 -9.20
N GLU A 329 -9.04 -21.06 -8.02
CA GLU A 329 -9.74 -22.02 -7.16
C GLU A 329 -10.91 -21.36 -6.43
N THR A 330 -10.77 -20.07 -6.09
CA THR A 330 -11.82 -19.27 -5.44
C THR A 330 -13.03 -19.00 -6.32
N LEU A 331 -12.91 -19.11 -7.65
CA LEU A 331 -14.05 -18.99 -8.58
C LEU A 331 -15.12 -20.06 -8.34
N LEU A 332 -14.76 -21.18 -7.72
CA LEU A 332 -15.67 -22.28 -7.37
C LEU A 332 -16.37 -22.09 -6.01
N LEU A 333 -16.01 -21.03 -5.27
CA LEU A 333 -16.58 -20.70 -3.96
C LEU A 333 -17.85 -19.86 -4.04
N ALA A 334 -18.06 -19.15 -5.16
CA ALA A 334 -19.25 -18.33 -5.43
C ALA A 334 -20.56 -19.16 -5.41
#